data_AF-A0A0A2G6I0-F1
#
_entry.id   AF-A0A0A2G6I0-F1
#
_cell.length_a   1.000
_cell.length_b   1.000
_cell.length_c   1.000
_cell.angle_alpha   90.00
_cell.angle_beta   90.00
_cell.angle_gamma   90.00
#
_symmetry.space_group_name_H-M   'P 1'
#
loop_
_entity.id
_entity.type
_entity.pdbx_description
1 polymer ?
#
loop_
_entity_poly.entity_id
_entity_poly.type
_entity_poly.pdbx_seq_one_letter_code
_entity_poly.pdbx_strand_id
1 'polypeptide(L)'
;MDKDKIQHLLRKFFVHVIDACSKSTKTYYDLMVSINFAEGRIVVSDDDDKVIGEEVIFGFISNENNKGITSEEVIPLLRNQLHLLYTDGLFNEDFIGEPFSVTYVTDEEPVELLFVYEDQLLLERPLLENMGEELDTFFNNLFAE
;
A
#
# COMPACT_ATOMS: atom_id res chain seq x y z
N MET A 1 3.78 10.92 14.49
CA MET A 1 2.37 10.75 14.10
C MET A 1 1.96 9.31 14.37
N ASP A 2 0.71 9.08 14.76
CA ASP A 2 0.20 7.75 15.08
C ASP A 2 0.19 6.82 13.84
N LYS A 3 0.64 5.57 13.99
CA LYS A 3 0.69 4.59 12.90
C LYS A 3 -0.70 4.29 12.36
N ASP A 4 -1.73 4.35 13.21
CA ASP A 4 -3.13 4.15 12.79
C ASP A 4 -3.61 5.24 11.83
N LYS A 5 -3.16 6.49 12.02
CA LYS A 5 -3.46 7.59 11.09
C LYS A 5 -2.77 7.39 9.75
N ILE A 6 -1.54 6.88 9.76
CA ILE A 6 -0.81 6.56 8.52
C ILE A 6 -1.54 5.43 7.77
N GLN A 7 -1.95 4.36 8.47
CA GLN A 7 -2.72 3.27 7.89
C GLN A 7 -4.02 3.75 7.24
N HIS A 8 -4.77 4.63 7.92
CA HIS A 8 -6.00 5.20 7.37
C HIS A 8 -5.75 6.05 6.11
N LEU A 9 -4.70 6.89 6.12
CA LEU A 9 -4.33 7.70 4.95
C LEU A 9 -3.89 6.82 3.77
N LEU A 10 -3.07 5.79 4.03
CA LEU A 10 -2.66 4.82 3.02
C LEU A 10 -3.86 4.09 2.41
N ARG A 11 -4.82 3.66 3.23
CA ARG A 11 -6.05 3.01 2.74
C ARG A 11 -6.80 3.93 1.77
N LYS A 12 -7.04 5.17 2.19
CA LYS A 12 -7.75 6.16 1.36
C LYS A 12 -7.00 6.44 0.05
N PHE A 13 -5.69 6.60 0.14
CA PHE A 13 -4.82 6.82 -1.01
C PHE A 13 -4.91 5.66 -2.02
N PHE A 14 -4.74 4.42 -1.56
CA PHE A 14 -4.82 3.25 -2.46
C PHE A 14 -6.23 3.03 -3.02
N VAL A 15 -7.30 3.30 -2.26
CA VAL A 15 -8.66 3.29 -2.81
C VAL A 15 -8.79 4.29 -3.95
N HIS A 16 -8.23 5.50 -3.81
CA HIS A 16 -8.25 6.50 -4.87
C HIS A 16 -7.45 6.06 -6.11
N VAL A 17 -6.28 5.46 -5.91
CA VAL A 17 -5.45 4.91 -7.00
C VAL A 17 -6.21 3.81 -7.75
N ILE A 18 -6.81 2.86 -7.03
CA ILE A 18 -7.57 1.76 -7.63
C ILE A 18 -8.79 2.30 -8.41
N ASP A 19 -9.53 3.25 -7.83
CA ASP A 19 -10.64 3.92 -8.51
C ASP A 19 -10.17 4.62 -9.80
N ALA A 20 -9.01 5.28 -9.79
CA ALA A 20 -8.41 5.87 -10.99
C ALA A 20 -8.05 4.79 -12.04
N CYS A 21 -7.46 3.67 -11.64
CA CYS A 21 -7.18 2.54 -12.53
C CYS A 21 -8.47 1.99 -13.17
N SER A 22 -9.51 1.76 -12.38
CA SER A 22 -10.79 1.20 -12.85
C SER A 22 -11.52 2.09 -13.88
N LYS A 23 -11.23 3.39 -13.91
CA LYS A 23 -11.80 4.36 -14.85
C LYS A 23 -10.96 4.49 -16.13
N SER A 24 -9.77 3.91 -16.13
CA SER A 24 -8.89 3.85 -17.29
C SER A 24 -9.37 2.77 -18.27
N THR A 25 -8.98 2.90 -19.54
CA THR A 25 -9.12 1.81 -20.52
C THR A 25 -7.87 0.94 -20.60
N LYS A 26 -6.86 1.24 -19.76
CA LYS A 26 -5.59 0.50 -19.69
C LYS A 26 -5.76 -0.67 -18.73
N THR A 27 -5.21 -1.82 -19.12
CA THR A 27 -4.96 -2.95 -18.22
C THR A 27 -3.59 -2.77 -17.58
N TYR A 28 -3.53 -2.88 -16.25
CA TYR A 28 -2.31 -2.71 -15.46
C TYR A 28 -1.77 -4.09 -15.08
N TYR A 29 -0.50 -4.34 -15.40
CA TYR A 29 0.22 -5.56 -14.98
C TYR A 29 1.14 -5.26 -13.78
N ASP A 30 1.72 -4.07 -13.73
CA ASP A 30 2.61 -3.66 -12.66
C ASP A 30 2.28 -2.24 -12.21
N LEU A 31 2.26 -2.04 -10.89
CA LEU A 31 2.21 -0.73 -10.25
C LEU A 31 3.46 -0.51 -9.41
N MET A 32 4.05 0.67 -9.53
CA MET A 32 5.22 1.08 -8.75
C MET A 32 4.84 2.10 -7.70
N VAL A 33 5.10 1.75 -6.44
CA VAL A 33 4.98 2.65 -5.30
C VAL A 33 6.34 3.27 -5.04
N SER A 34 6.41 4.60 -4.91
CA SER A 34 7.62 5.29 -4.47
C SER A 34 7.29 6.29 -3.37
N ILE A 35 8.22 6.51 -2.44
CA ILE A 35 8.05 7.42 -1.32
C ILE A 35 9.28 8.32 -1.21
N ASN A 36 9.05 9.63 -1.29
CA ASN A 36 10.03 10.64 -0.91
C ASN A 36 9.82 11.00 0.56
N PHE A 37 10.63 10.44 1.46
CA PHE A 37 10.55 10.69 2.91
C PHE A 37 10.89 12.12 3.32
N ALA A 38 11.67 12.85 2.51
CA ALA A 38 11.98 14.25 2.79
C ALA A 38 10.77 15.16 2.58
N GLU A 39 9.95 14.86 1.57
CA GLU A 39 8.71 15.59 1.25
C GLU A 39 7.46 14.95 1.86
N GLY A 40 7.59 13.74 2.40
CA GLY A 40 6.48 12.91 2.83
C GLY A 40 5.52 12.53 1.70
N ARG A 41 6.01 12.49 0.45
CA ARG A 41 5.18 12.24 -0.73
C ARG A 41 5.20 10.77 -1.10
N ILE A 42 4.03 10.16 -1.22
CA ILE A 42 3.86 8.84 -1.85
C ILE A 42 3.31 9.02 -3.26
N VAL A 43 3.79 8.21 -4.19
CA VAL A 43 3.37 8.20 -5.59
C VAL A 43 3.14 6.76 -6.03
N VAL A 44 2.08 6.54 -6.79
CA VAL A 44 1.87 5.30 -7.57
C VAL A 44 1.93 5.63 -9.05
N SER A 45 2.77 4.90 -9.78
CA SER A 45 2.88 4.96 -11.24
C SER A 45 2.62 3.60 -11.87
N ASP A 46 2.29 3.61 -13.17
CA ASP A 46 2.26 2.40 -14.01
C ASP A 46 3.64 2.08 -14.60
N ASP A 47 3.71 0.99 -15.36
CA ASP A 47 4.87 0.47 -16.10
C ASP A 47 5.47 1.47 -17.12
N ASP A 48 4.73 2.49 -17.56
CA ASP A 48 5.19 3.57 -18.43
C ASP A 48 5.67 4.80 -17.63
N ASP A 49 5.90 4.67 -16.32
CA ASP A 49 6.19 5.75 -15.37
C ASP A 49 5.11 6.85 -15.30
N LYS A 50 3.88 6.57 -15.74
CA LYS A 50 2.78 7.55 -15.63
C LYS A 50 2.20 7.51 -14.23
N VAL A 51 2.18 8.67 -13.58
CA VAL A 51 1.59 8.84 -12.25
C VAL A 51 0.07 8.60 -12.32
N ILE A 52 -0.39 7.64 -11.52
CA ILE A 52 -1.81 7.32 -11.31
C ILE A 52 -2.36 8.13 -10.14
N GLY A 53 -1.57 8.26 -9.07
CA GLY A 53 -1.94 9.04 -7.90
C GLY A 53 -0.74 9.44 -7.05
N GLU A 54 -0.88 10.56 -6.35
CA GLU A 54 0.10 11.05 -5.37
C GLU A 54 -0.60 11.65 -4.14
N GLU A 55 0.04 11.54 -2.98
CA GLU A 55 -0.44 12.18 -1.76
C GLU A 55 0.72 12.54 -0.81
N VAL A 56 0.52 13.55 0.04
CA VAL A 56 1.48 13.95 1.08
C VAL A 56 1.02 13.40 2.42
N ILE A 57 1.83 12.53 3.01
CA ILE A 57 1.66 11.94 4.34
C ILE A 57 2.76 12.46 5.24
N PHE A 58 2.44 13.45 6.09
CA PHE A 58 3.37 14.06 7.04
C PHE A 58 4.04 13.06 8.00
N GLY A 59 3.51 11.84 8.11
CA GLY A 59 4.00 10.80 9.01
C GLY A 59 5.29 10.17 8.53
N PHE A 60 5.63 10.40 7.26
CA PHE A 60 6.88 9.97 6.64
C PHE A 60 8.02 10.94 6.93
N ILE A 61 7.71 12.20 7.25
CA ILE A 61 8.73 13.23 7.47
C ILE A 61 9.26 13.12 8.89
N SER A 62 10.57 12.93 9.02
CA SER A 62 11.28 13.06 10.30
C SER A 62 11.70 14.51 10.52
N ASN A 63 11.46 15.02 11.72
CA ASN A 63 11.94 16.34 12.15
C ASN A 63 12.50 16.29 13.58
N GLU A 64 13.03 17.42 14.07
CA GLU A 64 13.68 17.52 15.38
C GLU A 64 12.78 17.07 16.56
N ASN A 65 11.46 17.18 16.41
CA ASN A 65 10.48 16.95 17.47
C ASN A 65 9.70 15.64 17.30
N ASN A 66 9.74 15.02 16.12
CA ASN A 66 8.97 13.82 15.81
C ASN A 66 9.71 12.96 14.78
N LYS A 67 10.01 11.72 15.15
CA LYS A 67 10.53 10.71 14.23
C LYS A 67 9.40 10.28 13.28
N GLY A 68 9.64 10.42 11.98
CA GLY A 68 8.78 9.86 10.94
C GLY A 68 9.01 8.35 10.82
N ILE A 69 8.12 7.67 10.09
CA ILE A 69 8.32 6.25 9.78
C ILE A 69 9.50 6.07 8.82
N THR A 70 10.27 5.00 8.99
CA THR A 70 11.37 4.65 8.06
C THR A 70 10.86 3.90 6.82
N SER A 71 11.74 3.74 5.82
CA SER A 71 11.51 2.88 4.65
C SER A 71 11.21 1.42 5.05
N GLU A 72 11.89 0.90 6.06
CA GLU A 72 11.66 -0.46 6.57
C GLU A 72 10.32 -0.58 7.30
N GLU A 73 9.98 0.42 8.11
CA GLU A 73 8.74 0.43 8.91
C GLU A 73 7.48 0.63 8.06
N VAL A 74 7.58 1.25 6.87
CA VAL A 74 6.42 1.50 5.99
C VAL A 74 6.01 0.28 5.17
N ILE A 75 6.95 -0.61 4.83
CA ILE A 75 6.69 -1.84 4.05
C ILE A 75 5.53 -2.66 4.62
N PRO A 76 5.50 -3.04 5.91
CA PRO A 76 4.39 -3.81 6.47
C PRO A 76 3.06 -3.05 6.42
N LEU A 77 3.07 -1.71 6.49
CA LEU A 77 1.85 -0.90 6.37
C LEU A 77 1.31 -0.92 4.94
N LEU A 78 2.18 -0.75 3.94
CA LEU A 78 1.82 -0.82 2.52
C LEU A 78 1.26 -2.19 2.16
N ARG A 79 1.95 -3.27 2.56
CA ARG A 79 1.50 -4.65 2.36
C ARG A 79 0.13 -4.90 2.97
N ASN A 80 -0.06 -4.48 4.23
CA ASN A 80 -1.34 -4.65 4.91
C ASN A 80 -2.50 -3.97 4.15
N GLN A 81 -2.32 -2.71 3.71
CA GLN A 81 -3.39 -2.02 2.99
C GLN A 81 -3.68 -2.64 1.63
N LEU A 82 -2.65 -2.97 0.84
CA LEU A 82 -2.85 -3.61 -0.46
C LEU A 82 -3.54 -4.97 -0.32
N HIS A 83 -3.13 -5.77 0.68
CA HIS A 83 -3.77 -7.05 0.98
C HIS A 83 -5.24 -6.88 1.38
N LEU A 84 -5.55 -5.95 2.30
CA LEU A 84 -6.94 -5.69 2.71
C LEU A 84 -7.81 -5.28 1.51
N LEU A 85 -7.31 -4.42 0.63
CA LEU A 85 -8.04 -3.98 -0.56
C LEU A 85 -8.22 -5.10 -1.58
N TYR A 86 -7.24 -6.00 -1.71
CA TYR A 86 -7.38 -7.21 -2.51
C TYR A 86 -8.43 -8.14 -1.92
N THR A 87 -8.39 -8.43 -0.61
CA THR A 87 -9.39 -9.29 0.05
C THR A 87 -10.79 -8.70 0.07
N ASP A 88 -10.90 -7.37 0.08
CA ASP A 88 -12.17 -6.64 -0.04
C ASP A 88 -12.70 -6.65 -1.49
N GLY A 89 -11.97 -7.23 -2.45
CA GLY A 89 -12.38 -7.39 -3.84
C GLY A 89 -12.29 -6.12 -4.70
N LEU A 90 -11.47 -5.14 -4.29
CA LEU A 90 -11.32 -3.91 -5.08
C LEU A 90 -10.40 -4.09 -6.29
N PHE A 91 -9.51 -5.07 -6.25
CA PHE A 91 -8.72 -5.49 -7.40
C PHE A 91 -9.59 -6.41 -8.27
N ASN A 92 -10.09 -5.89 -9.40
CA ASN A 92 -10.94 -6.62 -10.36
C ASN A 92 -10.16 -6.85 -11.67
N GLU A 93 -10.38 -8.02 -12.30
CA GLU A 93 -9.84 -8.43 -13.60
C GLU A 93 -10.11 -7.42 -14.73
N ASP A 94 -11.14 -6.57 -14.59
CA ASP A 94 -11.49 -5.57 -15.62
C ASP A 94 -10.37 -4.56 -15.91
N PHE A 95 -9.53 -4.22 -14.93
CA PHE A 95 -8.42 -3.27 -15.09
C PHE A 95 -7.06 -3.85 -14.73
N ILE A 96 -7.00 -5.10 -14.27
CA ILE A 96 -5.77 -5.77 -13.84
C ILE A 96 -5.49 -6.94 -14.78
N GLY A 97 -4.24 -7.03 -15.26
CA GLY A 97 -3.76 -8.15 -16.06
C GLY A 97 -3.11 -9.23 -15.19
N GLU A 98 -3.06 -10.47 -15.67
CA GLU A 98 -2.38 -11.56 -14.96
C GLU A 98 -1.04 -11.93 -15.64
N PRO A 99 0.06 -12.11 -14.88
CA PRO A 99 0.21 -11.79 -13.45
C PRO A 99 0.11 -10.28 -13.18
N PHE A 100 -0.29 -9.94 -11.96
CA PHE A 100 -0.29 -8.56 -11.47
C PHE A 100 0.66 -8.39 -10.29
N SER A 101 1.42 -7.29 -10.26
CA SER A 101 2.28 -6.94 -9.14
C SER A 101 2.13 -5.50 -8.68
N VAL A 102 2.39 -5.28 -7.38
CA VAL A 102 2.64 -3.96 -6.81
C VAL A 102 4.01 -3.99 -6.14
N THR A 103 4.90 -3.12 -6.58
CA THR A 103 6.29 -3.10 -6.12
C THR A 103 6.64 -1.77 -5.48
N TYR A 104 7.26 -1.81 -4.29
CA TYR A 104 7.84 -0.63 -3.66
C TYR A 104 9.26 -0.41 -4.20
N VAL A 105 9.45 0.71 -4.88
CA VAL A 105 10.75 1.12 -5.42
C VAL A 105 11.50 1.89 -4.34
N THR A 106 12.67 1.37 -3.98
CA THR A 106 13.58 1.96 -2.98
C THR A 106 14.95 2.24 -3.61
N ASP A 107 15.82 2.95 -2.88
CA ASP A 107 17.21 3.16 -3.30
C ASP A 107 18.07 1.88 -3.20
N GLU A 108 17.57 0.84 -2.52
CA GLU A 108 18.21 -0.47 -2.39
C GLU A 108 17.62 -1.45 -3.43
N GLU A 109 17.08 -2.58 -2.98
CA GLU A 109 16.36 -3.51 -3.84
C GLU A 109 14.85 -3.20 -3.84
N PRO A 110 14.16 -3.32 -4.99
CA PRO A 110 12.71 -3.23 -5.03
C PRO A 110 12.08 -4.31 -4.16
N VAL A 111 11.03 -3.94 -3.42
CA VAL A 111 10.32 -4.84 -2.51
C VAL A 111 8.94 -5.12 -3.07
N GLU A 112 8.65 -6.39 -3.34
CA GLU A 112 7.31 -6.81 -3.75
C GLU A 112 6.33 -6.65 -2.58
N LEU A 113 5.25 -5.90 -2.82
CA LEU A 113 4.20 -5.64 -1.84
C LEU A 113 2.98 -6.54 -2.02
N LEU A 114 2.66 -6.86 -3.28
CA LEU A 114 1.55 -7.71 -3.67
C LEU A 114 1.90 -8.40 -4.99
N PHE A 115 1.61 -9.69 -5.10
CA PHE A 115 1.69 -10.45 -6.34
C PHE A 115 0.47 -11.36 -6.47
N VAL A 116 -0.16 -11.33 -7.64
CA VAL A 116 -1.39 -12.06 -7.96
C VAL A 116 -1.15 -12.87 -9.23
N TYR A 117 -1.33 -14.19 -9.15
CA TYR A 117 -1.28 -15.10 -10.29
C TYR A 117 -2.17 -16.32 -10.04
N GLU A 118 -3.04 -16.68 -11.00
CA GLU A 118 -3.93 -17.87 -10.94
C GLU A 118 -4.68 -18.01 -9.60
N ASP A 119 -5.31 -16.94 -9.11
CA ASP A 119 -6.00 -16.87 -7.80
C ASP A 119 -5.12 -17.15 -6.55
N GLN A 120 -3.81 -17.32 -6.72
CA GLN A 120 -2.86 -17.52 -5.62
C GLN A 120 -2.16 -16.20 -5.29
N LEU A 121 -2.53 -15.61 -4.15
CA LEU A 121 -1.71 -14.60 -3.49
C LEU A 121 -0.43 -15.27 -2.97
N LEU A 122 0.68 -15.09 -3.68
CA LEU A 122 2.00 -15.49 -3.19
C LEU A 122 2.53 -14.40 -2.26
N LEU A 123 2.19 -14.49 -0.97
CA LEU A 123 2.94 -13.79 0.07
C LEU A 123 4.19 -14.62 0.38
N GLU A 124 5.39 -14.12 0.12
CA GLU A 124 6.62 -14.73 0.65
C GLU A 124 6.66 -14.63 2.19
N ARG A 125 6.02 -15.61 2.87
CA ARG A 125 6.17 -15.98 4.30
C ARG A 125 5.79 -14.89 5.35
N PRO A 126 5.45 -15.29 6.59
CA PRO A 126 4.17 -14.93 7.20
C PRO A 126 4.16 -13.52 7.79
N LEU A 127 3.31 -12.65 7.22
CA LEU A 127 2.70 -11.52 7.94
C LEU A 127 1.76 -11.99 9.08
N LEU A 128 1.54 -13.31 9.24
CA LEU A 128 0.48 -13.91 10.03
C LEU A 128 0.83 -14.30 11.47
N GLU A 129 2.07 -14.14 11.96
CA GLU A 129 2.35 -14.61 13.33
C GLU A 129 1.84 -13.67 14.44
N ASN A 130 1.62 -12.38 14.16
CA ASN A 130 1.15 -11.42 15.19
C ASN A 130 0.04 -10.45 14.76
N MET A 131 -0.46 -10.52 13.50
CA MET A 131 -1.52 -9.60 13.03
C MET A 131 -2.91 -9.91 13.60
N GLY A 132 -3.18 -11.13 14.08
CA GLY A 132 -4.48 -11.45 14.67
C GLY A 132 -4.77 -10.62 15.91
N GLU A 133 -3.82 -10.52 16.83
CA GLU A 133 -4.01 -9.79 18.10
C GLU A 133 -4.04 -8.27 17.90
N GLU A 134 -3.24 -7.74 16.97
CA GLU A 134 -3.25 -6.30 16.65
C GLU A 134 -4.53 -5.89 15.90
N LEU A 135 -5.04 -6.72 14.99
CA LEU A 135 -6.29 -6.47 14.28
C LEU A 135 -7.51 -6.61 15.21
N ASP A 136 -7.54 -7.63 16.07
CA ASP A 136 -8.62 -7.79 17.06
C ASP A 136 -8.63 -6.61 18.04
N THR A 137 -7.46 -6.14 18.47
CA THR A 137 -7.37 -4.93 19.31
C THR A 137 -7.86 -3.70 18.56
N PHE A 138 -7.51 -3.55 17.28
CA PHE A 138 -7.96 -2.44 16.44
C PHE A 138 -9.49 -2.46 16.24
N PHE A 139 -10.08 -3.61 15.92
CA PHE A 139 -11.54 -3.75 15.77
C PHE A 139 -12.27 -3.52 17.09
N ASN A 140 -11.77 -4.07 18.20
CA ASN A 140 -12.37 -3.86 19.52
C ASN A 140 -12.36 -2.37 19.92
N ASN A 141 -11.30 -1.65 19.59
CA ASN A 141 -11.23 -0.20 19.85
C ASN A 141 -12.14 0.60 18.89
N LEU A 142 -12.34 0.14 17.66
CA LEU A 142 -13.22 0.78 16.68
C LEU A 142 -14.71 0.60 16.98
N PHE A 143 -15.11 -0.54 17.58
CA PHE A 143 -16.50 -0.83 17.96
C PHE A 143 -16.84 -0.45 19.41
N ALA A 144 -15.87 0.06 20.17
CA ALA A 144 -16.05 0.51 21.55
C ALA A 144 -16.44 2.00 21.69
N GLU A 145 -16.69 2.69 20.57
CA GLU A 145 -17.31 4.03 20.52
C GLU A 145 -18.77 3.99 20.02
#